data_AF-A0A937B4W2-F1
#
_entry.id   AF-A0A937B4W2-F1
#
_cell.length_a   1.000
_cell.length_b   1.000
_cell.length_c   1.000
_cell.angle_alpha   90.00
_cell.angle_beta   90.00
_cell.angle_gamma   90.00
#
_symmetry.space_group_name_H-M   'P 1'
#
loop_
_entity.id
_entity.type
_entity.pdbx_description
1 polymer ?
#
loop_
_entity_poly.entity_id
_entity_poly.type
_entity_poly.pdbx_seq_one_letter_code
_entity_poly.pdbx_strand_id
1 'polypeptide(L)'
;MTLVDFQNSWEKLVEKGYKDYLSLTSDERIWYNIQSLIGSLDNGGLISFYYNSYGERVYETIEDLKFLGFQDIANILIEINKLFPNEKPSIDINERNISISNWPNGKYELVLDNLDKLFYSKEEQLEQQLILHIKTKLQL
;
A
#
# COMPACT_ATOMS: atom_id res chain seq x y z
N MET A 1 9.37 -8.25 -18.09
CA MET A 1 9.67 -8.68 -16.72
C MET A 1 8.65 -8.00 -15.84
N THR A 2 7.99 -8.75 -14.97
CA THR A 2 6.92 -8.28 -14.09
C THR A 2 7.21 -8.74 -12.66
N LEU A 3 6.40 -8.33 -11.69
CA LEU A 3 6.56 -8.82 -10.30
C LEU A 3 6.43 -10.35 -10.18
N VAL A 4 5.75 -11.00 -11.13
CA VAL A 4 5.61 -12.47 -11.19
C VAL A 4 6.97 -13.16 -11.33
N ASP A 5 7.94 -12.53 -11.99
CA ASP A 5 9.30 -13.09 -12.15
C ASP A 5 10.03 -13.22 -10.79
N PHE A 6 9.55 -12.53 -9.75
CA PHE A 6 10.09 -12.56 -8.39
C PHE A 6 9.23 -13.33 -7.39
N GLN A 7 8.21 -14.08 -7.84
CA GLN A 7 7.19 -14.70 -6.98
C GLN A 7 7.77 -15.55 -5.84
N ASN A 8 8.78 -16.38 -6.10
CA ASN A 8 9.39 -17.22 -5.05
C ASN A 8 10.08 -16.40 -3.95
N SER A 9 10.69 -15.28 -4.32
CA SER A 9 11.35 -14.38 -3.37
C SER A 9 10.32 -13.51 -2.66
N TRP A 10 9.24 -13.12 -3.37
CA TRP A 10 8.09 -12.44 -2.81
C TRP A 10 7.44 -13.26 -1.68
N GLU A 11 7.17 -14.56 -1.90
CA GLU A 11 6.56 -15.43 -0.89
C GLU A 11 7.39 -15.50 0.39
N LYS A 12 8.71 -15.63 0.26
CA LYS A 12 9.64 -15.63 1.41
C LYS A 12 9.65 -14.28 2.14
N LEU A 13 9.62 -13.19 1.38
CA LEU A 13 9.55 -11.84 1.95
C LEU A 13 8.22 -11.64 2.70
N VAL A 14 7.11 -12.11 2.13
CA VAL A 14 5.79 -12.05 2.77
C VAL A 14 5.77 -12.84 4.06
N GLU A 15 6.28 -14.08 4.07
CA GLU A 15 6.39 -14.90 5.28
C GLU A 15 7.23 -14.20 6.36
N LYS A 16 8.38 -13.64 5.97
CA LYS A 16 9.25 -12.87 6.87
C LYS A 16 8.54 -11.65 7.45
N GLY A 17 7.95 -10.81 6.59
CA GLY A 17 7.28 -9.58 6.99
C GLY A 17 6.03 -9.82 7.83
N TYR A 18 5.28 -10.90 7.54
CA TYR A 18 4.12 -11.30 8.34
C TYR A 18 4.53 -11.78 9.74
N LYS A 19 5.63 -12.52 9.85
CA LYS A 19 6.14 -13.02 11.13
C LYS A 19 6.78 -11.93 11.98
N ASP A 20 7.61 -11.09 11.37
CA ASP A 20 8.33 -10.01 12.05
C ASP A 20 8.66 -8.89 11.05
N TYR A 21 7.74 -7.95 10.88
CA TYR A 21 7.89 -6.80 10.00
C TYR A 21 9.13 -5.95 10.33
N LEU A 22 9.52 -5.86 11.61
CA LEU A 22 10.68 -5.07 12.03
C LEU A 22 12.01 -5.73 11.65
N SER A 23 11.99 -7.02 11.29
CA SER A 23 13.17 -7.73 10.76
C SER A 23 13.47 -7.43 9.29
N LEU A 24 12.57 -6.72 8.58
CA LEU A 24 12.78 -6.33 7.20
C LEU A 24 13.87 -5.25 7.11
N THR A 25 14.78 -5.40 6.16
CA THR A 25 15.66 -4.30 5.76
C THR A 25 14.85 -3.19 5.12
N SER A 26 15.44 -2.00 4.94
CA SER A 26 14.74 -0.89 4.28
C SER A 26 14.29 -1.24 2.86
N ASP A 27 15.12 -1.93 2.08
CA ASP A 27 14.78 -2.33 0.70
C ASP A 27 13.72 -3.45 0.67
N GLU A 28 13.79 -4.40 1.61
CA GLU A 28 12.75 -5.41 1.79
C GLU A 28 11.41 -4.80 2.20
N ARG A 29 11.42 -3.81 3.10
CA ARG A 29 10.22 -3.09 3.54
C ARG A 29 9.57 -2.34 2.37
N ILE A 30 10.35 -1.63 1.57
CA ILE A 30 9.87 -0.95 0.37
C ILE A 30 9.18 -1.96 -0.54
N TRP A 31 9.83 -3.10 -0.80
CA TRP A 31 9.22 -4.13 -1.64
C TRP A 31 7.91 -4.66 -1.03
N TYR A 32 7.93 -5.05 0.24
CA TYR A 32 6.76 -5.54 0.97
C TYR A 32 5.59 -4.56 0.88
N ASN A 33 5.79 -3.30 1.29
CA ASN A 33 4.74 -2.30 1.36
C ASN A 33 4.16 -1.96 -0.01
N ILE A 34 5.02 -1.76 -1.02
CA ILE A 34 4.59 -1.31 -2.34
C ILE A 34 3.89 -2.42 -3.12
N GLN A 35 4.39 -3.66 -3.09
CA GLN A 35 3.71 -4.76 -3.77
C GLN A 35 2.39 -5.13 -3.08
N SER A 36 2.30 -5.05 -1.75
CA SER A 36 1.04 -5.21 -1.03
C SER A 36 0.02 -4.12 -1.36
N LEU A 37 0.46 -2.87 -1.56
CA LEU A 37 -0.40 -1.78 -2.01
C LEU A 37 -0.95 -2.02 -3.41
N ILE A 38 -0.08 -2.37 -4.37
CA ILE A 38 -0.48 -2.70 -5.75
C ILE A 38 -1.52 -3.85 -5.73
N GLY A 39 -1.21 -4.95 -5.04
CA GLY A 39 -2.12 -6.10 -4.96
C GLY A 39 -3.44 -5.83 -4.23
N SER A 40 -3.56 -4.72 -3.49
CA SER A 40 -4.82 -4.36 -2.83
C SER A 40 -5.87 -3.83 -3.81
N LEU A 41 -5.46 -3.26 -4.96
CA LEU A 41 -6.38 -2.78 -6.00
C LEU A 41 -7.25 -3.91 -6.56
N ASP A 42 -6.62 -5.05 -6.84
CA ASP A 42 -7.29 -6.26 -7.33
C ASP A 42 -8.29 -6.83 -6.32
N ASN A 43 -8.16 -6.47 -5.03
CA ASN A 43 -8.99 -6.95 -3.94
C ASN A 43 -10.10 -5.97 -3.54
N GLY A 44 -10.46 -5.02 -4.41
CA GLY A 44 -11.55 -4.06 -4.17
C GLY A 44 -11.11 -2.60 -4.03
N GLY A 45 -10.05 -2.20 -4.72
CA GLY A 45 -9.56 -0.82 -4.74
C GLY A 45 -8.68 -0.46 -3.54
N LEU A 46 -8.28 0.80 -3.46
CA LEU A 46 -7.38 1.29 -2.41
C LEU A 46 -7.99 1.16 -1.02
N ILE A 47 -9.32 1.19 -0.88
CA ILE A 47 -9.93 1.00 0.44
C ILE A 47 -9.66 -0.41 1.01
N SER A 48 -9.46 -1.42 0.16
CA SER A 48 -9.10 -2.77 0.59
C SER A 48 -7.71 -2.84 1.22
N PHE A 49 -6.80 -1.92 0.88
CA PHE A 49 -5.54 -1.77 1.59
C PHE A 49 -5.79 -1.41 3.07
N TYR A 50 -6.74 -0.50 3.32
CA TYR A 50 -7.09 -0.06 4.68
C TYR A 50 -7.90 -1.11 5.44
N TYR A 51 -8.83 -1.81 4.80
CA TYR A 51 -9.64 -2.83 5.49
C TYR A 51 -8.82 -4.00 6.04
N ASN A 52 -7.70 -4.32 5.38
CA ASN A 52 -6.88 -5.48 5.68
C ASN A 52 -5.68 -5.13 6.57
N SER A 53 -4.85 -6.14 6.84
CA SER A 53 -3.65 -6.01 7.67
C SER A 53 -2.64 -5.00 7.13
N TYR A 54 -2.60 -4.76 5.82
CA TYR A 54 -1.66 -3.79 5.23
C TYR A 54 -1.91 -2.34 5.66
N GLY A 55 -3.15 -1.99 6.03
CA GLY A 55 -3.50 -0.65 6.50
C GLY A 55 -2.78 -0.23 7.79
N GLU A 56 -2.26 -1.18 8.57
CA GLU A 56 -1.42 -0.87 9.75
C GLU A 56 -0.08 -0.21 9.36
N ARG A 57 0.36 -0.38 8.10
CA ARG A 57 1.63 0.11 7.55
C ARG A 57 1.47 1.34 6.66
N VAL A 58 0.31 1.99 6.66
CA VAL A 58 0.02 3.11 5.74
C VAL A 58 1.06 4.24 5.81
N TYR A 59 1.61 4.54 6.99
CA TYR A 59 2.59 5.61 7.15
C TYR A 59 3.93 5.23 6.55
N GLU A 60 4.41 4.01 6.81
CA GLU A 60 5.61 3.46 6.20
C GLU A 60 5.47 3.37 4.67
N THR A 61 4.31 2.92 4.17
CA THR A 61 4.01 2.86 2.73
C THR A 61 4.06 4.25 2.09
N ILE A 62 3.55 5.29 2.76
CA ILE A 62 3.64 6.69 2.27
C ILE A 62 5.11 7.13 2.14
N GLU A 63 5.95 6.81 3.14
CA GLU A 63 7.37 7.16 3.09
C GLU A 63 8.11 6.35 2.01
N ASP A 64 7.78 5.09 1.82
CA ASP A 64 8.36 4.23 0.78
C ASP A 64 7.98 4.70 -0.62
N LEU A 65 6.74 5.16 -0.83
CA LEU A 65 6.31 5.79 -2.09
C LEU A 65 7.11 7.06 -2.38
N LYS A 66 7.29 7.93 -1.38
CA LYS A 66 8.10 9.14 -1.52
C LYS A 66 9.56 8.81 -1.84
N PHE A 67 10.12 7.80 -1.19
CA PHE A 67 11.48 7.34 -1.44
C PHE A 67 11.66 6.87 -2.89
N LEU A 68 10.68 6.18 -3.46
CA LEU A 68 10.67 5.78 -4.87
C LEU A 68 10.34 6.94 -5.85
N GLY A 69 10.08 8.15 -5.34
CA GLY A 69 9.78 9.33 -6.15
C GLY A 69 8.30 9.52 -6.51
N PHE A 70 7.39 8.70 -5.95
CA PHE A 70 5.95 8.74 -6.22
C PHE A 70 5.20 9.59 -5.19
N GLN A 71 5.57 10.87 -5.11
CA GLN A 71 4.92 11.84 -4.21
C GLN A 71 3.42 11.99 -4.51
N ASP A 72 3.04 11.86 -5.78
CA ASP A 72 1.65 11.90 -6.25
C ASP A 72 0.83 10.72 -5.74
N ILE A 73 1.37 9.50 -5.80
CA ILE A 73 0.72 8.31 -5.22
C ILE A 73 0.68 8.39 -3.69
N ALA A 74 1.76 8.89 -3.06
CA ALA A 74 1.76 9.14 -1.62
C ALA A 74 0.63 10.11 -1.21
N ASN A 75 0.39 11.14 -2.02
CA ASN A 75 -0.70 12.09 -1.78
C ASN A 75 -2.08 11.43 -1.90
N ILE A 76 -2.26 10.43 -2.76
CA ILE A 76 -3.52 9.66 -2.84
C ILE A 76 -3.82 8.99 -1.49
N LEU A 77 -2.84 8.31 -0.88
CA LEU A 77 -3.03 7.70 0.44
C LEU A 77 -3.28 8.75 1.52
N ILE A 78 -2.62 9.91 1.45
CA ILE A 78 -2.88 11.03 2.36
C ILE A 78 -4.33 11.54 2.21
N GLU A 79 -4.88 11.63 1.01
CA GLU A 79 -6.29 12.01 0.82
C GLU A 79 -7.25 10.96 1.40
N ILE A 80 -6.93 9.67 1.30
CA ILE A 80 -7.73 8.62 1.97
C ILE A 80 -7.62 8.74 3.49
N ASN A 81 -6.44 9.05 4.04
CA ASN A 81 -6.25 9.26 5.47
C ASN A 81 -7.16 10.36 6.03
N LYS A 82 -7.44 11.41 5.25
CA LYS A 82 -8.35 12.50 5.65
C LYS A 82 -9.81 12.05 5.85
N LEU A 83 -10.18 10.88 5.33
CA LEU A 83 -11.52 10.30 5.53
C LEU A 83 -11.69 9.69 6.93
N PHE A 84 -10.58 9.44 7.64
CA PHE A 84 -10.58 8.90 8.99
C PHE A 84 -10.68 10.02 10.05
N PRO A 85 -11.15 9.69 11.28
CA PRO A 85 -11.14 10.61 12.40
C PRO A 85 -9.77 11.26 12.60
N ASN A 86 -9.75 12.59 12.78
CA ASN A 86 -8.52 13.38 12.92
C ASN A 86 -7.54 13.22 11.75
N GLU A 87 -8.04 12.85 10.56
CA GLU A 87 -7.24 12.62 9.36
C GLU A 87 -6.18 11.51 9.53
N LYS A 88 -6.43 10.60 10.47
CA LYS A 88 -5.45 9.63 10.93
C LYS A 88 -6.09 8.24 11.07
N PRO A 89 -5.88 7.31 10.12
CA PRO A 89 -6.30 5.93 10.31
C PRO A 89 -5.58 5.32 11.51
N SER A 90 -6.31 4.53 12.30
CA SER A 90 -5.70 3.72 13.36
C SER A 90 -4.83 2.63 12.74
N ILE A 91 -3.71 2.31 13.39
CA ILE A 91 -2.90 1.14 13.03
C ILE A 91 -3.59 -0.16 13.48
N ASP A 92 -4.46 -0.09 14.47
CA ASP A 92 -5.28 -1.24 14.88
C ASP A 92 -6.38 -1.52 13.85
N ILE A 93 -6.42 -2.77 13.37
CA ILE A 93 -7.36 -3.20 12.33
C ILE A 93 -8.83 -3.11 12.78
N ASN A 94 -9.13 -3.39 14.04
CA ASN A 94 -10.50 -3.36 14.54
C ASN A 94 -10.98 -1.91 14.65
N GLU A 95 -10.17 -1.02 15.23
CA GLU A 95 -10.49 0.40 15.32
C GLU A 95 -10.67 1.04 13.94
N ARG A 96 -9.79 0.71 13.00
CA ARG A 96 -9.85 1.20 11.62
C ARG A 96 -11.11 0.69 10.92
N ASN A 97 -11.44 -0.59 11.03
CA ASN A 97 -12.63 -1.16 10.41
C ASN A 97 -13.93 -0.63 11.04
N ILE A 98 -13.94 -0.37 12.35
CA ILE A 98 -15.05 0.33 13.01
C ILE A 98 -15.21 1.75 12.44
N SER A 99 -14.09 2.48 12.26
CA SER A 99 -14.14 3.81 11.65
C SER A 99 -14.74 3.78 10.24
N ILE A 100 -14.29 2.85 9.39
CA ILE A 100 -14.82 2.72 8.02
C ILE A 100 -16.30 2.32 8.05
N SER A 101 -16.68 1.38 8.92
CA SER A 101 -18.08 0.94 9.07
C SER A 101 -19.03 2.05 9.53
N ASN A 102 -18.50 3.05 10.24
CA ASN A 102 -19.25 4.22 10.72
C ASN A 102 -19.29 5.36 9.70
N TRP A 103 -18.65 5.23 8.53
CA TRP A 103 -18.78 6.25 7.49
C TRP A 103 -20.23 6.37 7.02
N PRO A 104 -20.73 7.60 6.77
CA PRO A 104 -22.07 7.77 6.24
C PRO A 104 -22.19 7.05 4.88
N ASN A 105 -23.25 6.24 4.74
CA ASN A 105 -23.46 5.42 3.56
C ASN A 105 -23.34 6.24 2.26
N GLY A 106 -22.55 5.76 1.30
CA GLY A 106 -22.32 6.41 0.01
C GLY A 106 -21.49 7.70 0.03
N LYS A 107 -21.19 8.29 1.20
CA LYS A 107 -20.57 9.62 1.27
C LYS A 107 -19.19 9.71 0.60
N TYR A 108 -18.40 8.64 0.70
CA TYR A 108 -17.03 8.62 0.22
C TYR A 108 -16.83 7.77 -1.03
N GLU A 109 -17.86 7.10 -1.54
CA GLU A 109 -17.75 6.20 -2.70
C GLU A 109 -17.17 6.90 -3.93
N LEU A 110 -17.69 8.09 -4.29
CA LEU A 110 -17.19 8.85 -5.43
C LEU A 110 -15.74 9.32 -5.23
N VAL A 111 -15.37 9.69 -4.00
CA VAL A 111 -13.99 10.11 -3.70
C VAL A 111 -13.04 8.93 -3.82
N LEU A 112 -13.39 7.78 -3.25
CA LEU A 112 -12.59 6.55 -3.33
C LEU A 112 -12.45 6.07 -4.78
N ASP A 113 -13.54 6.02 -5.55
CA ASP A 113 -13.51 5.63 -6.97
C ASP A 113 -12.61 6.55 -7.81
N ASN A 114 -12.64 7.86 -7.55
CA ASN A 114 -11.74 8.81 -8.22
C ASN A 114 -10.27 8.58 -7.81
N LEU A 115 -9.99 8.31 -6.54
CA LEU A 115 -8.64 8.04 -6.05
C LEU A 115 -8.10 6.71 -6.60
N ASP A 116 -8.95 5.68 -6.71
CA ASP A 116 -8.61 4.40 -7.35
C ASP A 116 -8.23 4.60 -8.82
N LYS A 117 -9.03 5.37 -9.57
CA LYS A 117 -8.72 5.71 -10.98
C LYS A 117 -7.40 6.48 -11.13
N LEU A 118 -7.14 7.42 -10.23
CA LEU A 118 -5.89 8.18 -10.22
C LEU A 118 -4.69 7.27 -9.95
N PHE A 119 -4.82 6.32 -9.01
CA PHE A 119 -3.78 5.35 -8.74
C PHE A 119 -3.56 4.42 -9.93
N TYR A 120 -4.64 3.86 -10.49
CA TYR A 120 -4.58 2.94 -11.63
C TYR A 120 -3.82 3.54 -12.81
N SER A 121 -3.99 4.85 -13.08
CA SER A 121 -3.25 5.55 -14.14
C SER A 121 -1.72 5.61 -13.95
N LYS A 122 -1.23 5.26 -12.75
CA LYS A 122 0.18 5.33 -12.33
C LYS A 122 0.75 3.97 -11.91
N GLU A 123 -0.09 2.96 -11.78
CA GLU A 123 0.25 1.63 -11.27
C GLU A 123 1.41 1.00 -12.05
N GLU A 124 1.34 1.03 -13.39
CA GLU A 124 2.39 0.46 -14.25
C GLU A 124 3.76 1.12 -13.99
N GLN A 125 3.79 2.45 -13.81
CA GLN A 125 5.04 3.17 -13.55
C GLN A 125 5.60 2.82 -12.17
N LEU A 126 4.73 2.68 -11.16
CA LEU A 126 5.10 2.25 -9.82
C LEU A 126 5.65 0.82 -9.83
N GLU A 127 5.00 -0.11 -10.53
CA GLU A 127 5.46 -1.50 -10.68
C GLU A 127 6.85 -1.54 -11.32
N GLN A 128 7.04 -0.81 -12.43
CA GLN A 128 8.32 -0.76 -13.13
C GLN A 128 9.45 -0.23 -12.23
N GLN A 129 9.17 0.80 -11.42
CA GLN A 129 10.14 1.32 -10.47
C GLN A 129 10.44 0.36 -9.32
N LEU A 130 9.43 -0.32 -8.80
CA LEU A 130 9.63 -1.35 -7.81
C LEU A 130 10.51 -2.48 -8.36
N ILE A 131 10.27 -2.94 -9.59
CA ILE A 131 11.12 -3.95 -10.25
C ILE A 131 12.57 -3.45 -10.36
N LEU A 132 12.79 -2.19 -10.75
CA LEU A 132 14.14 -1.63 -10.80
C LEU A 132 14.81 -1.61 -9.43
N HIS A 133 14.07 -1.22 -8.39
CA HIS A 133 14.55 -1.24 -7.00
C HIS A 133 14.97 -2.66 -6.58
N ILE A 134 14.12 -3.67 -6.82
CA ILE A 134 14.39 -5.07 -6.51
C ILE A 134 15.71 -5.54 -7.13
N LYS A 135 15.88 -5.32 -8.44
CA LYS A 135 17.09 -5.74 -9.16
C LYS A 135 18.37 -5.09 -8.65
N THR A 136 18.28 -3.81 -8.27
CA THR A 136 19.46 -3.01 -7.94
C THR A 136 19.87 -3.14 -6.49
N LYS A 137 18.93 -3.46 -5.59
CA LYS A 137 19.15 -3.47 -4.14
C LYS A 137 19.13 -4.84 -3.51
N LEU A 138 18.30 -5.78 -4.00
CA LEU A 138 18.05 -7.05 -3.32
C LEU A 138 18.89 -8.24 -3.85
N GLN A 139 19.68 -8.05 -4.91
CA GLN A 139 20.60 -9.08 -5.49
C GLN A 139 19.97 -10.49 -5.57
N LEU A 140 18.72 -10.56 -6.04
CA LEU A 140 17.95 -11.79 -6.18
C LEU A 140 18.34 -12.60 -7.43
#